data_AF-A0A6J7ZNT2-F1
#
_entry.id   AF-A0A6J7ZNT2-F1
#
_cell.length_a   1.000
_cell.length_b   1.000
_cell.length_c   1.000
_cell.angle_alpha   90.00
_cell.angle_beta   90.00
_cell.angle_gamma   90.00
#
_symmetry.space_group_name_H-M   'P 1'
#
loop_
_entity.id
_entity.type
_entity.pdbx_description
1 polymer ?
#
loop_
_entity_poly.entity_id
_entity_poly.type
_entity_poly.pdbx_seq_one_letter_code
_entity_poly.pdbx_strand_id
1 'polypeptide(L)'
;MANHQTPLTVRLANIGDRLEKGIVHIAGTNDHLSIRSDLTLYYTKEPVNYPYRPSVDVFFKSLAQHWHHKEIAVLLTGMGQDGADGLKVLRETGWHTIAQDEKSSIVYGMPKAAVQLNAAVEVLPPEAIANTLIQRINNGS
;
A
#
# COMPACT_ATOMS: atom_id res chain seq x y z
N MET A 1 -18.08 3.98 5.96
CA MET A 1 -17.70 4.98 6.99
C MET A 1 -16.75 6.04 6.45
N ALA A 2 -15.73 5.72 5.65
CA ALA A 2 -14.75 6.72 5.16
C ALA A 2 -15.33 7.84 4.26
N ASN A 3 -16.35 7.59 3.43
CA ASN A 3 -16.90 8.58 2.49
C ASN A 3 -17.43 9.88 3.12
N HIS A 4 -17.72 9.91 4.41
CA HIS A 4 -18.24 11.11 5.09
C HIS A 4 -17.15 11.93 5.79
N GLN A 5 -15.89 11.49 5.70
CA GLN A 5 -14.75 12.10 6.41
C GLN A 5 -13.69 12.66 5.45
N THR A 6 -13.88 12.51 4.14
CA THR A 6 -12.96 13.00 3.11
C THR A 6 -13.73 13.45 1.88
N PRO A 7 -13.25 14.49 1.15
CA PRO A 7 -13.79 14.86 -0.15
C PRO A 7 -13.45 13.85 -1.25
N LEU A 8 -12.57 12.89 -1.00
CA LEU A 8 -12.24 11.81 -1.93
C LEU A 8 -13.37 10.80 -2.03
N THR A 9 -13.58 10.24 -3.22
CA THR A 9 -14.53 9.13 -3.40
C THR A 9 -13.88 7.85 -2.91
N VAL A 10 -14.37 7.28 -1.81
CA VAL A 10 -13.89 6.01 -1.26
C VAL A 10 -14.86 4.89 -1.64
N ARG A 11 -14.38 3.85 -2.29
CA ARG A 11 -15.21 2.70 -2.69
C ARG A 11 -14.46 1.39 -2.59
N LEU A 12 -15.21 0.29 -2.51
CA LEU A 12 -14.63 -1.03 -2.65
C LEU A 12 -14.07 -1.21 -4.06
N ALA A 13 -12.91 -1.84 -4.17
CA ALA A 13 -12.33 -2.20 -5.45
C ALA A 13 -13.18 -3.28 -6.13
N ASN A 14 -13.51 -3.08 -7.40
CA ASN A 14 -14.17 -4.05 -8.27
C ASN A 14 -13.19 -4.58 -9.32
N ILE A 15 -13.49 -5.76 -9.85
CA ILE A 15 -12.73 -6.32 -10.97
C ILE A 15 -12.88 -5.40 -12.18
N GLY A 16 -11.76 -5.01 -12.78
CA GLY A 16 -11.72 -4.13 -13.93
C GLY A 16 -11.61 -2.63 -13.58
N ASP A 17 -11.67 -2.26 -12.30
CA ASP A 17 -11.47 -0.87 -11.89
C ASP A 17 -10.08 -0.39 -12.33
N ARG A 18 -10.01 0.82 -12.91
CA ARG A 18 -8.76 1.55 -13.15
C ARG A 18 -8.48 2.50 -12.00
N LEU A 19 -7.21 2.73 -11.71
CA LEU A 19 -6.80 3.72 -10.71
C LEU A 19 -6.95 5.13 -11.30
N GLU A 20 -7.75 5.95 -10.64
CA GLU A 20 -8.10 7.30 -11.09
C GLU A 20 -7.86 8.34 -9.97
N LYS A 21 -7.52 9.57 -10.38
CA LYS A 21 -7.33 10.68 -9.44
C LYS A 21 -8.64 10.95 -8.67
N GLY A 22 -8.51 11.17 -7.37
CA GLY A 22 -9.67 11.50 -6.51
C GLY A 22 -10.45 10.28 -6.00
N ILE A 23 -10.05 9.06 -6.36
CA ILE A 23 -10.69 7.83 -5.93
C ILE A 23 -9.76 7.02 -5.02
N VAL A 24 -10.28 6.57 -3.87
CA VAL A 24 -9.63 5.63 -2.97
C VAL A 24 -10.32 4.28 -3.11
N HIS A 25 -9.54 3.27 -3.50
CA HIS A 25 -10.00 1.89 -3.59
C HIS A 25 -9.65 1.11 -2.32
N ILE A 26 -10.64 0.43 -1.74
CA ILE A 26 -10.47 -0.43 -0.58
C ILE A 26 -10.68 -1.89 -0.99
N ALA A 27 -9.77 -2.79 -0.62
CA ALA A 27 -9.97 -4.22 -0.81
C ALA A 27 -11.24 -4.67 -0.07
N GLY A 28 -12.17 -5.31 -0.79
CA GLY A 28 -13.51 -5.62 -0.31
C GLY A 28 -13.82 -7.12 -0.22
N THR A 29 -12.84 -7.99 -0.45
CA THR A 29 -13.03 -9.45 -0.45
C THR A 29 -11.98 -10.16 0.40
N ASN A 30 -12.17 -11.47 0.60
CA ASN A 30 -11.20 -12.35 1.26
C ASN A 30 -10.15 -12.92 0.29
N ASP A 31 -10.05 -12.37 -0.92
CA ASP A 31 -9.04 -12.73 -1.92
C ASP A 31 -8.02 -11.59 -2.04
N HIS A 32 -6.82 -11.89 -2.52
CA HIS A 32 -5.79 -10.87 -2.69
C HIS A 32 -6.23 -9.87 -3.74
N LEU A 33 -6.21 -8.58 -3.39
CA LEU A 33 -6.29 -7.51 -4.37
C LEU A 33 -4.94 -7.39 -5.08
N SER A 34 -4.97 -7.31 -6.41
CA SER A 34 -3.78 -7.22 -7.26
C SER A 34 -4.07 -6.34 -8.47
N ILE A 35 -3.02 -5.84 -9.14
CA ILE A 35 -3.13 -5.14 -10.42
C ILE A 35 -2.67 -6.04 -11.57
N ARG A 36 -3.32 -5.94 -12.73
CA ARG A 36 -2.92 -6.64 -13.96
C ARG A 36 -2.00 -5.77 -14.82
N SER A 37 -1.42 -6.39 -15.86
CA SER A 37 -0.61 -5.69 -16.86
C SER A 37 -1.37 -4.60 -17.62
N ASP A 38 -2.70 -4.68 -17.72
CA ASP A 38 -3.56 -3.63 -18.31
C ASP A 38 -3.91 -2.50 -17.33
N LEU A 39 -3.29 -2.52 -16.14
CA LEU A 39 -3.46 -1.59 -15.02
C LEU A 39 -4.87 -1.61 -14.40
N THR A 40 -5.61 -2.70 -14.54
CA THR A 40 -6.89 -2.90 -13.86
C THR A 40 -6.72 -3.71 -12.57
N LEU A 41 -7.57 -3.40 -11.58
CA LEU A 41 -7.67 -4.13 -10.33
C LEU A 41 -8.42 -5.45 -10.52
N TYR A 42 -8.01 -6.47 -9.79
CA TYR A 42 -8.73 -7.75 -9.71
C TYR A 42 -8.45 -8.46 -8.39
N TYR A 43 -9.29 -9.45 -8.09
CA TYR A 43 -9.08 -10.35 -6.97
C TYR A 43 -8.56 -11.70 -7.44
N THR A 44 -7.62 -12.25 -6.69
CA THR A 44 -7.03 -13.57 -6.94
C THR A 44 -6.88 -14.37 -5.66
N LYS A 45 -7.08 -15.68 -5.76
CA LYS A 45 -6.77 -16.62 -4.68
C LYS A 45 -5.28 -16.94 -4.60
N GLU A 46 -4.54 -16.67 -5.68
CA GLU A 46 -3.12 -17.00 -5.77
C GLU A 46 -2.24 -15.91 -5.14
N PRO A 47 -1.17 -16.30 -4.44
CA PRO A 47 -0.80 -17.67 -4.08
C PRO A 47 -1.72 -18.26 -2.98
N VAL A 48 -2.32 -19.45 -3.21
CA VAL A 48 -3.33 -20.03 -2.29
C VAL A 48 -2.80 -20.26 -0.88
N ASN A 49 -1.54 -20.67 -0.75
CA ASN A 49 -0.91 -21.05 0.52
C ASN A 49 -0.11 -19.90 1.15
N TYR A 50 -0.49 -18.65 0.91
CA TYR A 50 0.15 -17.50 1.56
C TYR A 50 -0.31 -17.37 3.02
N PRO A 51 0.58 -17.00 3.96
CA PRO A 51 0.23 -16.86 5.39
C PRO A 51 -0.78 -15.75 5.68
N TYR A 52 -0.97 -14.82 4.74
CA TYR A 52 -1.88 -13.68 4.86
C TYR A 52 -2.85 -13.67 3.70
N ARG A 53 -4.15 -13.52 3.97
CA ARG A 53 -5.17 -13.42 2.91
C ARG A 53 -6.36 -12.57 3.39
N PRO A 54 -6.62 -11.41 2.76
CA PRO A 54 -5.81 -10.75 1.70
C PRO A 54 -4.39 -10.39 2.18
N SER A 55 -3.47 -10.15 1.24
CA SER A 55 -2.06 -9.84 1.55
C SER A 55 -1.62 -8.53 0.91
N VAL A 56 -0.98 -7.68 1.71
CA VAL A 56 -0.33 -6.44 1.28
C VAL A 56 0.90 -6.75 0.42
N ASP A 57 1.67 -7.79 0.74
CA ASP A 57 2.81 -8.19 -0.10
C ASP A 57 2.38 -8.53 -1.53
N VAL A 58 1.29 -9.28 -1.68
CA VAL A 58 0.77 -9.66 -3.01
C VAL A 58 0.40 -8.40 -3.81
N PHE A 59 -0.28 -7.45 -3.17
CA PHE A 59 -0.64 -6.19 -3.81
C PHE A 59 0.61 -5.37 -4.20
N PHE A 60 1.55 -5.15 -3.28
CA PHE A 60 2.77 -4.39 -3.55
C PHE A 60 3.66 -5.05 -4.60
N LYS A 61 3.81 -6.37 -4.61
CA LYS A 61 4.56 -7.10 -5.64
C LYS A 61 3.91 -6.96 -7.01
N SER A 62 2.57 -6.98 -7.09
CA SER A 62 1.85 -6.73 -8.35
C SER A 62 2.06 -5.31 -8.87
N LEU A 63 2.09 -4.30 -7.98
CA LEU A 63 2.44 -2.92 -8.35
C LEU A 63 3.87 -2.83 -8.88
N ALA A 64 4.84 -3.44 -8.20
CA ALA A 64 6.22 -3.45 -8.66
C ALA A 64 6.39 -4.08 -10.05
N GLN A 65 5.56 -5.07 -10.38
CA GLN A 65 5.61 -5.78 -11.66
C GLN A 65 4.98 -4.98 -12.82
N HIS A 66 3.86 -4.27 -12.57
CA HIS A 66 3.03 -3.70 -13.63
C HIS A 66 3.00 -2.17 -13.64
N TRP A 67 3.29 -1.51 -12.51
CA TRP A 67 3.20 -0.06 -12.38
C TRP A 67 4.60 0.57 -12.49
N HIS A 68 4.87 1.16 -13.65
CA HIS A 68 6.20 1.70 -13.98
C HIS A 68 6.46 3.12 -13.47
N HIS A 69 5.42 3.83 -13.03
CA HIS A 69 5.59 5.15 -12.42
C HIS A 69 6.00 5.00 -10.96
N LYS A 70 7.10 5.65 -10.56
CA LYS A 70 7.59 5.59 -9.18
C LYS A 70 6.71 6.47 -8.30
N GLU A 71 5.87 5.83 -7.50
CA GLU A 71 4.92 6.49 -6.62
C GLU A 71 5.37 6.37 -5.14
N ILE A 72 4.43 6.62 -4.23
CA ILE A 72 4.61 6.49 -2.79
C ILE A 72 3.88 5.24 -2.30
N ALA A 73 4.54 4.42 -1.49
CA ALA A 73 3.92 3.29 -0.81
C ALA A 73 4.06 3.43 0.70
N VAL A 74 2.97 3.18 1.43
CA VAL A 74 2.90 3.38 2.88
C VAL A 74 2.47 2.08 3.55
N LEU A 75 3.22 1.64 4.57
CA LEU A 75 2.86 0.51 5.42
C LEU A 75 2.54 1.00 6.84
N LEU A 76 1.28 0.89 7.23
CA LEU A 76 0.76 1.37 8.51
C LEU A 76 0.77 0.28 9.59
N THR A 77 0.41 0.66 10.81
CA THR A 77 0.25 -0.21 11.99
C THR A 77 -0.50 -1.50 11.66
N GLY A 78 -0.06 -2.61 12.25
CA GLY A 78 -0.65 -3.91 12.03
C GLY A 78 0.20 -5.04 12.60
N MET A 79 -0.40 -6.21 12.78
CA MET A 79 0.27 -7.40 13.31
C MET A 79 0.99 -8.20 12.22
N GLY A 80 2.03 -8.94 12.61
CA GLY A 80 2.78 -9.80 11.68
C GLY A 80 3.77 -9.02 10.82
N GLN A 81 4.06 -9.53 9.62
CA GLN A 81 5.07 -8.99 8.71
C GLN A 81 4.56 -8.77 7.29
N ASP A 82 3.25 -8.93 7.05
CA ASP A 82 2.65 -8.73 5.73
C ASP A 82 2.92 -7.32 5.21
N GLY A 83 3.31 -7.22 3.95
CA GLY A 83 3.64 -5.96 3.29
C GLY A 83 5.10 -5.54 3.43
N ALA A 84 5.88 -6.12 4.34
CA ALA A 84 7.29 -5.74 4.54
C ALA A 84 8.17 -6.12 3.33
N ASP A 85 8.01 -7.34 2.81
CA ASP A 85 8.74 -7.81 1.63
C ASP A 85 8.28 -7.08 0.37
N GLY A 86 6.96 -6.89 0.21
CA GLY A 86 6.41 -6.13 -0.90
C GLY A 86 6.88 -4.68 -0.91
N LEU A 87 6.94 -4.04 0.26
CA LEU A 87 7.45 -2.68 0.39
C LEU A 87 8.95 -2.62 0.04
N LYS A 88 9.71 -3.66 0.40
CA LYS A 88 11.13 -3.76 0.04
C LYS A 88 11.32 -3.82 -1.47
N VAL A 89 10.52 -4.65 -2.16
CA VAL A 89 10.54 -4.74 -3.62
C VAL A 89 10.22 -3.38 -4.26
N LEU A 90 9.20 -2.67 -3.77
CA LEU A 90 8.87 -1.32 -4.27
C LEU A 90 10.03 -0.33 -4.04
N ARG A 91 10.68 -0.36 -2.87
CA ARG A 91 11.86 0.49 -2.61
C ARG A 91 12.98 0.20 -3.60
N GLU A 92 13.27 -1.07 -3.87
CA GLU A 92 14.32 -1.49 -4.79
C GLU A 92 14.03 -1.07 -6.24
N THR A 93 12.75 -0.96 -6.63
CA THR A 93 12.36 -0.42 -7.94
C THR A 93 12.28 1.12 -7.97
N GLY A 94 12.60 1.78 -6.86
CA GLY A 94 12.74 3.24 -6.76
C GLY A 94 11.50 3.98 -6.29
N TRP A 95 10.52 3.29 -5.71
CA TRP A 95 9.37 3.94 -5.05
C TRP A 95 9.81 4.63 -3.76
N HIS A 96 9.08 5.67 -3.39
CA HIS A 96 9.25 6.31 -2.09
C HIS A 96 8.44 5.55 -1.04
N THR A 97 9.11 4.77 -0.20
CA THR A 97 8.45 3.88 0.76
C THR A 97 8.47 4.44 2.18
N ILE A 98 7.34 4.38 2.87
CA ILE A 98 7.17 4.94 4.21
C ILE A 98 6.58 3.87 5.12
N ALA A 99 7.13 3.71 6.33
CA ALA A 99 6.53 2.90 7.39
C ALA A 99 6.03 3.78 8.53
N GLN A 100 4.95 3.39 9.19
CA GLN A 100 4.47 4.08 10.39
C GLN A 100 5.47 3.91 11.54
N ASP A 101 5.71 4.96 12.32
CA ASP A 101 6.60 4.90 13.49
C ASP A 101 6.05 4.02 14.64
N GLU A 102 6.94 3.62 15.55
CA GLU A 102 6.59 2.79 16.70
C GLU A 102 5.65 3.52 17.67
N LYS A 103 5.91 4.81 17.91
CA LYS A 103 5.22 5.61 18.93
C LYS A 103 3.74 5.78 18.63
N SER A 104 3.37 5.90 17.36
CA SER A 104 1.98 6.06 16.91
C SER A 104 1.30 4.74 16.56
N SER A 105 2.04 3.64 16.48
CA SER A 105 1.49 2.34 16.11
C SER A 105 0.71 1.72 17.26
N ILE A 106 -0.51 1.25 16.98
CA ILE A 106 -1.29 0.43 17.93
C ILE A 106 -0.62 -0.94 18.06
N VAL A 107 -0.18 -1.50 16.93
CA VAL A 107 0.61 -2.73 16.86
C VAL A 107 1.78 -2.48 15.91
N TYR A 108 2.98 -2.42 16.48
CA TYR A 108 4.22 -2.21 15.73
C TYR A 108 4.81 -3.54 15.23
N GLY A 109 4.01 -4.31 14.48
CA GLY A 109 4.42 -5.55 13.83
C GLY A 109 4.87 -5.31 12.39
N MET A 110 3.92 -5.01 11.51
CA MET A 110 4.17 -4.82 10.07
C MET A 110 5.18 -3.68 9.82
N PRO A 111 5.07 -2.49 10.45
CA PRO A 111 6.05 -1.44 10.23
C PRO A 111 7.45 -1.81 10.75
N LYS A 112 7.53 -2.52 11.90
CA LYS A 112 8.80 -3.01 12.45
C LYS A 112 9.50 -3.97 11.49
N ALA A 113 8.77 -4.91 10.90
CA ALA A 113 9.31 -5.84 9.90
C ALA A 113 9.85 -5.08 8.67
N ALA A 114 9.11 -4.08 8.17
CA ALA A 114 9.57 -3.24 7.07
C ALA A 114 10.85 -2.46 7.42
N VAL A 115 10.95 -1.90 8.63
CA VAL A 115 12.17 -1.20 9.07
C VAL A 115 13.37 -2.17 9.15
N GLN A 116 13.18 -3.35 9.72
CA GLN A 116 14.23 -4.37 9.85
C GLN A 116 14.77 -4.85 8.49
N LEU A 117 13.91 -4.93 7.48
CA LEU A 117 14.30 -5.29 6.10
C LEU A 117 14.92 -4.13 5.31
N ASN A 118 15.08 -2.95 5.92
CA ASN A 118 15.40 -1.72 5.20
C ASN A 118 14.44 -1.51 4.02
N ALA A 119 13.15 -1.73 4.22
CA ALA A 119 12.11 -1.58 3.22
C ALA A 119 11.57 -0.14 3.16
N ALA A 120 11.66 0.62 4.25
CA ALA A 120 11.18 2.00 4.34
C ALA A 120 12.30 3.03 4.13
N VAL A 121 12.07 4.02 3.26
CA VAL A 121 12.92 5.22 3.13
C VAL A 121 12.73 6.14 4.33
N GLU A 122 11.48 6.32 4.78
CA GLU A 122 11.14 7.13 5.95
C GLU A 122 10.30 6.34 6.95
N VAL A 123 10.44 6.68 8.23
CA VAL A 123 9.63 6.13 9.33
C VAL A 123 8.97 7.31 10.03
N LEU A 124 7.64 7.43 9.90
CA LEU A 124 6.91 8.65 10.23
C LEU A 124 5.60 8.36 11.00
N PRO A 125 5.14 9.26 11.88
CA PRO A 125 3.78 9.20 12.42
C PRO A 125 2.72 9.56 11.35
N PRO A 126 1.44 9.16 11.50
CA PRO A 126 0.38 9.37 10.51
C PRO A 126 0.24 10.80 9.99
N GLU A 127 0.34 11.81 10.86
CA GLU A 127 0.24 13.22 10.45
C GLU A 127 1.39 13.63 9.53
N ALA A 128 2.60 13.15 9.81
CA ALA A 128 3.76 13.41 8.96
C ALA A 128 3.67 12.64 7.63
N ILE A 129 3.14 11.41 7.64
CA ILE A 129 2.83 10.65 6.41
C ILE A 129 1.89 11.47 5.52
N ALA A 130 0.80 12.01 6.06
CA ALA A 130 -0.15 12.83 5.31
C ALA A 130 0.53 14.07 4.68
N ASN A 131 1.36 14.76 5.46
CA ASN A 131 2.11 15.92 4.96
C ASN A 131 3.06 15.53 3.82
N THR A 132 3.80 14.42 3.96
CA THR A 132 4.72 13.92 2.94
C THR A 132 3.98 13.56 1.65
N LEU A 133 2.81 12.93 1.74
CA LEU A 133 1.97 12.60 0.58
C LEU A 133 1.55 13.87 -0.17
N ILE A 134 1.04 14.89 0.53
CA ILE A 134 0.61 16.14 -0.08
C ILE A 134 1.77 16.85 -0.78
N GLN A 135 2.92 16.97 -0.11
CA GLN A 135 4.09 17.65 -0.67
C GLN A 135 4.59 16.96 -1.94
N ARG A 136 4.67 15.63 -1.95
CA ARG A 136 5.21 14.87 -3.09
C ARG A 136 4.25 14.85 -4.28
N ILE A 137 2.95 14.74 -4.04
CA ILE A 137 1.95 14.83 -5.12
C ILE A 137 1.99 16.21 -5.79
N ASN A 138 2.14 17.28 -5.00
CA ASN A 138 2.20 18.65 -5.53
C ASN A 138 3.50 18.95 -6.29
N ASN A 139 4.62 18.32 -5.91
CA ASN A 139 5.93 18.54 -6.54
C ASN A 139 6.17 17.65 -7.79
N GLY A 140 5.31 16.65 -8.03
CA GLY A 140 5.40 15.72 -9.16
C GLY A 140 4.52 16.09 -10.36
N SER A 141 4.05 17.35 -10.45
CA SER A 141 3.27 17.89 -11.59
C SER A 141 4.15 18.69 -12.55
#